data_AF-A0A399JB84-F1
#
_entry.id   AF-A0A399JB84-F1
#
_cell.length_a   1.000
_cell.length_b   1.000
_cell.length_c   1.000
_cell.angle_alpha   90.00
_cell.angle_beta   90.00
_cell.angle_gamma   90.00
#
_symmetry.space_group_name_H-M   'P 1'
#
loop_
_entity.id
_entity.type
_entity.pdbx_description
1 polymer ?
#
loop_
_entity_poly.entity_id
_entity_poly.type
_entity_poly.pdbx_seq_one_letter_code
_entity_poly.pdbx_strand_id
1 'polypeptide(L)'
;MPLLAVAAWLSVRHRLGGPGRVTFALLLAAVALSWLGDGAATFTPFLPTLPAMLGFFGLAHVAYIVVFWRRLAVRPLAWAVAWLHVWWIGMVLTVAPHAGGLAVAVAAYGIVLACTCAASWRGPFPAWCGGIAFLASDSILAFRLFLPDMPHWTSPAVMLTYGVGQGLLVWAACRGLSSPGRGGE
;
A
#
# COMPACT_ATOMS: atom_id res chain seq x y z
N MET A 1 -4.19 3.81 -12.83
CA MET A 1 -4.51 2.51 -12.21
C MET A 1 -5.46 1.58 -12.98
N PRO A 2 -6.34 2.02 -13.91
CA PRO A 2 -7.23 1.10 -14.65
C PRO A 2 -6.49 -0.02 -15.40
N LEU A 3 -5.35 0.30 -16.03
CA LEU A 3 -4.51 -0.69 -16.73
C LEU A 3 -3.97 -1.77 -15.80
N LEU A 4 -3.63 -1.43 -14.55
CA LEU A 4 -3.16 -2.40 -13.56
C LEU A 4 -4.28 -3.35 -13.14
N ALA A 5 -5.50 -2.85 -12.98
CA ALA A 5 -6.68 -3.68 -12.70
C ALA A 5 -7.00 -4.63 -13.86
N VAL A 6 -6.90 -4.15 -15.11
CA VAL A 6 -7.06 -4.99 -16.31
C VAL A 6 -5.96 -6.05 -16.37
N ALA A 7 -4.69 -5.69 -16.15
CA ALA A 7 -3.58 -6.65 -16.12
C ALA A 7 -3.76 -7.71 -15.02
N ALA A 8 -4.23 -7.30 -13.83
CA ALA A 8 -4.54 -8.21 -12.74
C ALA A 8 -5.65 -9.20 -13.15
N TRP A 9 -6.74 -8.70 -13.73
CA TRP A 9 -7.85 -9.54 -14.19
C TRP A 9 -7.41 -10.53 -15.28
N LEU A 10 -6.70 -10.08 -16.30
CA LEU A 10 -6.19 -10.93 -17.37
C LEU A 10 -5.28 -12.04 -16.82
N SER A 11 -4.52 -11.76 -15.76
CA SER A 11 -3.59 -12.71 -15.14
C SER A 11 -4.29 -13.86 -14.42
N VAL A 12 -5.48 -13.65 -13.85
CA VAL A 12 -6.15 -14.64 -12.99
C VAL A 12 -7.49 -15.16 -13.53
N ARG A 13 -8.08 -14.54 -14.56
CA ARG A 13 -9.46 -14.81 -15.03
C ARG A 13 -9.77 -16.29 -15.32
N HIS A 14 -8.79 -17.07 -15.75
CA HIS A 14 -8.95 -18.51 -16.06
C HIS A 14 -8.65 -19.44 -14.88
N ARG A 15 -8.20 -18.91 -13.74
CA ARG A 15 -7.67 -19.67 -12.59
C ARG A 15 -8.38 -19.37 -11.26
N LEU A 16 -9.41 -18.53 -11.28
CA LEU A 16 -10.12 -18.09 -10.07
C LEU A 16 -11.15 -19.13 -9.57
N GLY A 17 -10.73 -19.94 -8.60
CA GLY A 17 -11.63 -20.73 -7.75
C GLY A 17 -12.39 -19.86 -6.73
N GLY A 18 -13.40 -20.42 -6.04
CA GLY A 18 -14.28 -19.71 -5.10
C GLY A 18 -13.55 -18.81 -4.09
N PRO A 19 -12.64 -19.35 -3.25
CA PRO A 19 -11.89 -18.55 -2.27
C PRO A 19 -10.92 -17.54 -2.92
N GLY A 20 -10.56 -17.72 -4.19
CA GLY A 20 -9.72 -16.78 -4.94
C GLY A 20 -10.49 -15.52 -5.38
N ARG A 21 -11.81 -15.63 -5.58
CA ARG A 21 -12.66 -14.51 -6.00
C ARG A 21 -12.73 -13.41 -4.96
N VAL A 22 -12.85 -13.76 -3.68
CA VAL A 22 -12.91 -12.77 -2.59
C VAL A 22 -11.59 -12.01 -2.46
N THR A 23 -10.45 -12.72 -2.49
CA THR A 23 -9.13 -12.08 -2.47
C THR A 23 -8.91 -11.20 -3.69
N PHE A 24 -9.36 -11.65 -4.87
CA PHE A 24 -9.26 -10.83 -6.08
C PHE A 24 -10.16 -9.58 -6.03
N ALA A 25 -11.37 -9.68 -5.47
CA ALA A 25 -12.24 -8.53 -5.26
C ALA A 25 -11.61 -7.52 -4.29
N LEU A 26 -10.95 -7.98 -3.21
CA LEU A 26 -10.19 -7.12 -2.31
C LEU A 26 -9.00 -6.46 -3.01
N LEU A 27 -8.30 -7.18 -3.90
CA LEU A 27 -7.22 -6.61 -4.70
C LEU A 27 -7.72 -5.51 -5.64
N LEU A 28 -8.83 -5.74 -6.33
CA LEU A 28 -9.45 -4.72 -7.18
C LEU A 28 -9.93 -3.53 -6.37
N ALA A 29 -10.51 -3.75 -5.18
CA ALA A 29 -10.89 -2.69 -4.27
C ALA A 29 -9.67 -1.87 -3.83
N ALA A 30 -8.53 -2.51 -3.50
CA ALA A 30 -7.30 -1.82 -3.15
C ALA A 30 -6.80 -0.92 -4.30
N VAL A 31 -6.81 -1.42 -5.53
CA VAL A 31 -6.40 -0.66 -6.73
C VAL A 31 -7.36 0.49 -7.02
N ALA A 32 -8.67 0.27 -6.89
CA ALA A 32 -9.68 1.30 -7.09
C ALA A 32 -9.61 2.40 -6.02
N LEU A 33 -9.42 2.03 -4.75
CA LEU A 33 -9.23 2.97 -3.65
C LEU A 33 -7.93 3.77 -3.81
N SER A 34 -6.85 3.14 -4.25
CA SER A 34 -5.59 3.85 -4.54
C SER A 34 -5.79 4.90 -5.65
N TRP A 35 -6.57 4.56 -6.68
CA TRP A 35 -6.94 5.50 -7.74
C TRP A 35 -7.83 6.66 -7.27
N LEU A 36 -8.77 6.38 -6.36
CA LEU A 36 -9.58 7.43 -5.72
C LEU A 36 -8.73 8.34 -4.84
N GLY A 37 -7.72 7.79 -4.16
CA GLY A 37 -6.71 8.56 -3.41
C GLY A 37 -5.92 9.50 -4.32
N ASP A 38 -5.40 9.01 -5.44
CA ASP A 38 -4.71 9.82 -6.45
C ASP A 38 -5.60 10.97 -6.98
N GLY A 39 -6.90 10.71 -7.11
CA GLY A 39 -7.90 11.65 -7.60
C GLY A 39 -8.71 12.37 -6.51
N ALA A 40 -8.27 12.36 -5.25
CA ALA A 40 -9.10 12.82 -4.12
C ALA A 40 -9.63 14.25 -4.29
N ALA A 41 -8.81 15.16 -4.81
CA ALA A 41 -9.22 16.55 -5.09
C ALA A 41 -10.35 16.62 -6.13
N THR A 42 -10.33 15.73 -7.13
CA THR A 42 -11.30 15.70 -8.23
C THR A 42 -12.58 14.99 -7.83
N PHE A 43 -12.49 13.87 -7.11
CA PHE A 43 -13.63 13.02 -6.76
C PHE A 43 -14.36 13.44 -5.49
N THR A 44 -13.67 14.15 -4.58
CA THR A 44 -14.26 14.62 -3.32
C THR A 44 -14.09 16.14 -3.14
N PRO A 45 -14.61 16.97 -4.07
CA PRO A 45 -14.45 18.44 -4.00
C PRO A 45 -15.12 19.07 -2.77
N PHE A 46 -16.01 18.32 -2.10
CA PHE A 46 -16.72 18.71 -0.90
C PHE A 46 -15.97 18.36 0.41
N LEU A 47 -14.83 17.66 0.33
CA LEU A 47 -13.98 17.32 1.48
C LEU A 47 -12.60 17.97 1.36
N PRO A 48 -11.91 18.20 2.48
CA PRO A 48 -10.49 18.55 2.43
C PRO A 48 -9.68 17.43 1.78
N THR A 49 -8.88 17.77 0.78
CA THR A 49 -8.15 16.81 -0.07
C THR A 49 -7.28 15.85 0.73
N LEU A 50 -6.51 16.33 1.71
CA LEU A 50 -5.57 15.51 2.47
C LEU A 50 -6.25 14.41 3.31
N PRO A 51 -7.26 14.72 4.15
CA PRO A 51 -8.07 13.69 4.81
C PRO A 51 -8.71 12.68 3.86
N ALA A 52 -9.30 13.12 2.76
CA ALA A 52 -9.93 12.22 1.79
C ALA A 52 -8.90 11.28 1.14
N MET A 53 -7.77 11.83 0.72
CA MET A 53 -6.63 11.08 0.19
C MET A 53 -6.13 10.04 1.19
N LEU A 54 -5.93 10.43 2.45
CA LEU A 54 -5.46 9.55 3.53
C LEU A 54 -6.47 8.42 3.82
N GLY A 55 -7.77 8.73 3.78
CA GLY A 55 -8.84 7.75 3.94
C GLY A 55 -8.84 6.71 2.82
N PHE A 56 -8.79 7.16 1.56
CA PHE A 56 -8.77 6.24 0.41
C PHE A 56 -7.52 5.36 0.39
N PHE A 57 -6.32 5.93 0.57
CA PHE A 57 -5.11 5.13 0.64
C PHE A 57 -5.10 4.22 1.88
N GLY A 58 -5.56 4.69 3.04
CA GLY A 58 -5.67 3.88 4.25
C GLY A 58 -6.52 2.63 4.03
N LEU A 59 -7.70 2.79 3.41
CA LEU A 59 -8.57 1.66 3.06
C LEU A 59 -7.94 0.73 2.02
N ALA A 60 -7.22 1.29 1.03
CA ALA A 60 -6.49 0.49 0.05
C ALA A 60 -5.43 -0.41 0.72
N HIS A 61 -4.70 0.14 1.68
CA HIS A 61 -3.71 -0.60 2.46
C HIS A 61 -4.32 -1.68 3.34
N VAL A 62 -5.45 -1.41 4.00
CA VAL A 62 -6.18 -2.44 4.74
C VAL A 62 -6.57 -3.60 3.83
N ALA A 63 -7.06 -3.32 2.62
CA ALA A 63 -7.37 -4.36 1.65
C ALA A 63 -6.11 -5.16 1.24
N TYR A 64 -4.97 -4.50 1.01
CA TYR A 64 -3.70 -5.19 0.77
C TYR A 64 -3.29 -6.09 1.94
N ILE A 65 -3.32 -5.58 3.17
CA ILE A 65 -2.98 -6.34 4.38
C ILE A 65 -3.81 -7.62 4.43
N VAL A 66 -5.12 -7.54 4.22
CA VAL A 66 -6.02 -8.71 4.21
C VAL A 66 -5.65 -9.69 3.09
N VAL A 67 -5.32 -9.21 1.89
CA VAL A 67 -4.89 -10.04 0.76
C VAL A 67 -3.61 -10.81 1.10
N PHE A 68 -2.59 -10.14 1.62
CA PHE A 68 -1.30 -10.76 1.96
C PHE A 68 -1.41 -11.73 3.14
N TRP A 69 -2.18 -11.38 4.18
CA TRP A 69 -2.36 -12.28 5.32
C TRP A 69 -3.05 -13.59 4.95
N ARG A 70 -4.08 -13.53 4.10
CA ARG A 70 -4.87 -14.72 3.73
C ARG A 70 -4.13 -15.70 2.83
N ARG A 71 -3.15 -15.26 2.05
CA ARG A 71 -2.62 -16.06 0.92
C ARG A 71 -1.10 -16.16 0.84
N LEU A 72 -0.36 -15.28 1.50
CA LEU A 72 1.07 -15.10 1.20
C LEU A 72 1.96 -15.12 2.45
N ALA A 73 1.42 -15.52 3.60
CA ALA A 73 2.09 -15.43 4.88
C ALA A 73 3.10 -16.58 5.14
N VAL A 74 4.34 -16.52 4.63
CA VAL A 74 5.32 -17.64 4.74
C VAL A 74 6.57 -17.37 5.60
N ARG A 75 6.87 -16.14 6.02
CA ARG A 75 8.10 -15.79 6.78
C ARG A 75 7.85 -15.18 8.17
N PRO A 76 8.75 -15.39 9.16
CA PRO A 76 8.71 -14.71 10.44
C PRO A 76 9.08 -13.22 10.29
N LEU A 77 8.57 -12.40 11.21
CA LEU A 77 8.52 -10.94 11.10
C LEU A 77 9.51 -10.18 12.01
N ALA A 78 10.28 -10.89 12.84
CA ALA A 78 10.92 -10.30 14.02
C ALA A 78 11.79 -9.07 13.73
N TRP A 79 12.69 -9.14 12.75
CA TRP A 79 13.59 -8.02 12.44
C TRP A 79 12.90 -6.91 11.62
N ALA A 80 11.99 -7.27 10.72
CA ALA A 80 11.26 -6.31 9.90
C ALA A 80 10.36 -5.42 10.77
N VAL A 81 9.76 -5.99 11.81
CA VAL A 81 8.96 -5.26 12.80
C VAL A 81 9.82 -4.21 13.51
N ALA A 82 10.99 -4.58 14.04
CA ALA A 82 11.88 -3.64 14.72
C ALA A 82 12.29 -2.47 13.80
N TRP A 83 12.68 -2.77 12.56
CA TRP A 83 13.01 -1.74 11.56
C TRP A 83 11.84 -0.81 11.26
N LEU A 84 10.63 -1.36 11.08
CA LEU A 84 9.42 -0.57 10.84
C LEU A 84 9.02 0.30 12.04
N HIS A 85 9.26 -0.17 13.27
CA HIS A 85 9.03 0.63 14.48
C HIS A 85 9.96 1.83 14.51
N VAL A 86 11.25 1.63 14.24
CA VAL A 86 12.24 2.73 14.17
C VAL A 86 11.88 3.72 13.06
N TRP A 87 11.53 3.23 11.87
CA TRP A 87 11.05 4.05 10.77
C TRP A 87 9.82 4.88 11.17
N TRP A 88 8.81 4.25 11.79
CA TRP A 88 7.58 4.92 12.17
C TRP A 88 7.82 6.03 13.20
N ILE A 89 8.63 5.77 14.22
CA ILE A 89 9.01 6.78 15.21
C ILE A 89 9.72 7.95 14.51
N GLY A 90 10.70 7.66 13.64
CA GLY A 90 11.41 8.70 12.88
C GLY A 90 10.48 9.56 12.03
N MET A 91 9.53 8.94 11.33
CA MET A 91 8.52 9.64 10.53
C MET A 91 7.61 10.51 11.40
N VAL A 92 7.11 10.00 12.52
CA VAL A 92 6.25 10.77 13.43
C VAL A 92 7.00 11.97 14.00
N LEU A 93 8.22 11.78 14.50
CA LEU A 93 9.03 12.87 15.05
C LEU A 93 9.35 13.96 14.01
N THR A 94 9.45 13.58 12.74
CA THR A 94 9.79 14.51 11.64
C THR A 94 8.56 15.23 11.09
N VAL A 95 7.46 14.49 10.85
CA VAL A 95 6.28 14.98 10.12
C VAL A 95 5.22 15.56 11.07
N ALA A 96 4.99 14.96 12.24
CA ALA A 96 3.91 15.38 13.14
C ALA A 96 3.98 16.86 13.57
N PRO A 97 5.15 17.45 13.86
CA PRO A 97 5.25 18.88 14.20
C PRO A 97 4.73 19.82 13.11
N HIS A 98 4.76 19.37 11.85
CA HIS A 98 4.38 20.15 10.68
C HIS A 98 2.96 19.80 10.15
N ALA A 99 2.37 18.71 10.64
CA ALA A 99 1.09 18.20 10.16
C ALA A 99 -0.14 18.89 10.78
N GLY A 100 0.06 19.75 11.80
CA GLY A 100 -1.03 20.44 12.50
C GLY A 100 -2.12 19.47 12.99
N GLY A 101 -3.38 19.78 12.71
CA GLY A 101 -4.52 18.93 13.09
C GLY A 101 -4.54 17.54 12.46
N LEU A 102 -3.71 17.27 11.45
CA LEU A 102 -3.62 15.97 10.79
C LEU A 102 -2.59 15.03 11.43
N ALA A 103 -1.82 15.47 12.42
CA ALA A 103 -0.72 14.70 13.02
C ALA A 103 -1.15 13.29 13.47
N VAL A 104 -2.28 13.18 14.16
CA VAL A 104 -2.81 11.88 14.64
C VAL A 104 -3.22 10.98 13.46
N ALA A 105 -3.89 11.55 12.46
CA ALA A 105 -4.32 10.81 11.28
C ALA A 105 -3.13 10.29 10.47
N VAL A 106 -2.10 11.13 10.27
CA VAL A 106 -0.85 10.76 9.59
C VAL A 106 -0.10 9.69 10.36
N ALA A 107 -0.02 9.80 11.69
CA ALA A 107 0.63 8.78 12.52
C ALA A 107 -0.11 7.43 12.44
N ALA A 108 -1.44 7.44 12.52
CA ALA A 108 -2.27 6.24 12.36
C ALA A 108 -2.12 5.62 10.97
N TYR A 109 -2.11 6.44 9.92
CA TYR A 109 -1.83 6.00 8.56
C TYR A 109 -0.43 5.39 8.42
N GLY A 110 0.58 5.97 9.07
CA GLY A 110 1.93 5.40 9.14
C GLY A 110 1.96 3.98 9.73
N ILE A 111 1.11 3.67 10.70
CA ILE A 111 0.96 2.31 11.23
C ILE A 111 0.40 1.38 10.16
N VAL A 112 -0.63 1.81 9.43
CA VAL A 112 -1.23 1.04 8.34
C VAL A 112 -0.21 0.75 7.22
N LEU A 113 0.64 1.73 6.89
CA LEU A 113 1.76 1.55 5.97
C LEU A 113 2.78 0.53 6.47
N ALA A 114 3.20 0.64 7.73
CA ALA A 114 4.10 -0.32 8.35
C ALA A 114 3.51 -1.74 8.33
N CYS A 115 2.22 -1.88 8.66
CA CYS A 115 1.50 -3.14 8.58
C CYS A 115 1.46 -3.71 7.15
N THR A 116 1.31 -2.86 6.14
CA THR A 116 1.34 -3.30 4.73
C THR A 116 2.73 -3.81 4.35
N CYS A 117 3.79 -3.07 4.68
CA CYS A 117 5.16 -3.49 4.42
C CYS A 117 5.50 -4.79 5.17
N ALA A 118 5.05 -4.92 6.43
CA ALA A 118 5.19 -6.14 7.21
C ALA A 118 4.43 -7.32 6.58
N ALA A 119 3.19 -7.11 6.13
CA ALA A 119 2.39 -8.15 5.50
C ALA A 119 3.01 -8.62 4.18
N SER A 120 3.53 -7.70 3.36
CA SER A 120 4.21 -8.05 2.11
C SER A 120 5.56 -8.71 2.35
N TRP A 121 6.23 -8.40 3.47
CA TRP A 121 7.47 -9.07 3.91
C TRP A 121 7.32 -10.58 4.04
N ARG A 122 6.13 -11.02 4.44
CA ARG A 122 5.85 -12.44 4.61
C ARG A 122 5.76 -13.18 3.28
N GLY A 123 5.62 -12.48 2.15
CA GLY A 123 5.46 -13.04 0.81
C GLY A 123 6.78 -13.33 0.06
N PRO A 124 6.68 -13.63 -1.25
CA PRO A 124 7.84 -13.87 -2.11
C PRO A 124 8.66 -12.59 -2.36
N PHE A 125 9.85 -12.73 -2.96
CA PHE A 125 10.78 -11.60 -3.15
C PHE A 125 10.14 -10.35 -3.79
N PRO A 126 9.25 -10.45 -4.80
CA PRO A 126 8.62 -9.25 -5.35
C PRO A 126 7.64 -8.56 -4.39
N ALA A 127 7.00 -9.28 -3.47
CA ALA A 127 6.05 -8.69 -2.52
C ALA A 127 6.73 -7.75 -1.52
N TRP A 128 7.83 -8.20 -0.89
CA TRP A 128 8.54 -7.36 0.08
C TRP A 128 9.22 -6.16 -0.59
N CYS A 129 9.78 -6.32 -1.80
CA CYS A 129 10.26 -5.18 -2.60
C CYS A 129 9.14 -4.18 -2.90
N GLY A 130 7.95 -4.66 -3.25
CA GLY A 130 6.77 -3.81 -3.46
C GLY A 130 6.36 -3.04 -2.21
N GLY A 131 6.38 -3.70 -1.04
CA GLY A 131 6.09 -3.05 0.25
C GLY A 131 7.09 -1.96 0.62
N ILE A 132 8.39 -2.23 0.45
CA ILE A 132 9.44 -1.24 0.69
C ILE A 132 9.31 -0.06 -0.27
N ALA A 133 9.11 -0.31 -1.56
CA ALA A 133 8.94 0.74 -2.56
C ALA A 133 7.73 1.63 -2.24
N PHE A 134 6.62 1.03 -1.82
CA PHE A 134 5.44 1.77 -1.39
C PHE A 134 5.71 2.60 -0.13
N LEU A 135 6.36 2.02 0.88
CA LEU A 135 6.74 2.73 2.10
C LEU A 135 7.64 3.93 1.81
N ALA A 136 8.57 3.78 0.86
CA ALA A 136 9.44 4.84 0.40
C ALA A 136 8.66 5.95 -0.33
N SER A 137 7.74 5.58 -1.23
CA SER A 137 6.83 6.52 -1.90
C SER A 137 6.12 7.42 -0.91
N ASP A 138 5.47 6.82 0.08
CA ASP A 138 4.65 7.55 1.04
C ASP A 138 5.48 8.35 2.03
N SER A 139 6.70 7.89 2.34
CA SER A 139 7.66 8.68 3.13
C SER A 139 8.04 9.96 2.38
N ILE A 140 8.38 9.85 1.09
CA ILE A 140 8.72 11.01 0.24
C ILE A 140 7.48 11.92 0.09
N LEU A 141 6.29 11.34 -0.12
CA LEU A 141 5.05 12.10 -0.22
C LEU A 141 4.75 12.87 1.08
N ALA A 142 4.90 12.23 2.25
CA ALA A 142 4.72 12.90 3.53
C ALA A 142 5.68 14.08 3.69
N PHE A 143 6.95 13.93 3.32
CA PHE A 143 7.89 15.05 3.33
C PHE A 143 7.46 16.16 2.38
N ARG A 144 7.00 15.83 1.16
CA ARG A 144 6.50 16.83 0.21
C ARG A 144 5.25 17.58 0.69
N LEU A 145 4.39 16.93 1.47
CA LEU A 145 3.14 17.51 1.91
C LEU A 145 3.28 18.35 3.18
N PHE A 146 4.22 18.00 4.06
CA PHE A 146 4.30 18.58 5.39
C PHE A 146 5.60 19.34 5.66
N LEU A 147 6.71 18.99 5.01
CA LEU A 147 7.97 19.73 5.21
C LEU A 147 8.11 20.84 4.16
N PRO A 148 8.72 21.98 4.54
CA PRO A 148 9.03 23.05 3.60
C PRO A 148 10.14 22.63 2.61
N ASP A 149 10.17 23.27 1.44
CA ASP A 149 11.31 23.26 0.51
C ASP A 149 11.79 21.89 0.00
N MET A 150 10.87 21.00 -0.36
CA MET A 150 11.24 19.72 -0.97
C MET A 150 11.72 19.87 -2.44
N PRO A 151 12.83 19.23 -2.83
CA PRO A 151 13.35 19.30 -4.21
C PRO A 151 12.35 18.82 -5.26
N HIS A 152 12.33 19.42 -6.44
CA HIS A 152 11.40 19.06 -7.53
C HIS A 152 11.47 17.59 -7.96
N TRP A 153 12.66 16.95 -7.87
CA TRP A 153 12.85 15.54 -8.21
C TRP A 153 12.08 14.58 -7.30
N THR A 154 11.65 15.02 -6.12
CA THR A 154 10.88 14.16 -5.20
C THR A 154 9.49 13.81 -5.77
N SER A 155 8.89 14.66 -6.62
CA SER A 155 7.60 14.35 -7.27
C SER A 155 7.67 13.11 -8.19
N PRO A 156 8.57 13.06 -9.20
CA PRO A 156 8.72 11.85 -10.00
C PRO A 156 9.24 10.65 -9.17
N ALA A 157 10.01 10.88 -8.09
CA ALA A 157 10.42 9.81 -7.19
C ALA A 157 9.23 9.14 -6.47
N VAL A 158 8.25 9.93 -5.99
CA VAL A 158 6.98 9.39 -5.44
C VAL A 158 6.30 8.54 -6.50
N MET A 159 6.08 9.08 -7.70
CA MET A 159 5.34 8.36 -8.75
C MET A 159 6.05 7.07 -9.20
N LEU A 160 7.38 7.08 -9.30
CA LEU A 160 8.17 5.90 -9.64
C LEU A 160 8.06 4.82 -8.56
N THR A 161 8.30 5.18 -7.30
CA THR A 161 8.28 4.24 -6.18
C THR A 161 6.86 3.74 -5.90
N TYR A 162 5.85 4.59 -6.05
CA TYR A 162 4.42 4.24 -6.00
C TYR A 162 4.04 3.24 -7.09
N GLY A 163 4.38 3.54 -8.35
CA GLY A 163 4.05 2.67 -9.48
C GLY A 163 4.71 1.30 -9.38
N VAL A 164 5.99 1.27 -8.99
CA VAL A 164 6.73 0.02 -8.71
C VAL A 164 6.10 -0.72 -7.53
N GLY A 165 5.80 -0.02 -6.44
CA GLY A 165 5.17 -0.59 -5.24
C GLY A 165 3.82 -1.25 -5.56
N GLN A 166 2.89 -0.51 -6.14
CA GLN A 166 1.59 -1.01 -6.59
C GLN A 166 1.74 -2.20 -7.54
N GLY A 167 2.58 -2.07 -8.57
CA GLY A 167 2.76 -3.11 -9.57
C GLY A 167 3.26 -4.43 -8.98
N LEU A 168 4.27 -4.37 -8.11
CA LEU A 168 4.84 -5.54 -7.46
C LEU A 168 3.88 -6.20 -6.45
N LEU A 169 3.13 -5.40 -5.67
CA LEU A 169 2.13 -5.92 -4.74
C LEU A 169 0.99 -6.63 -5.48
N VAL A 170 0.46 -6.02 -6.55
CA VAL A 170 -0.57 -6.63 -7.41
C VAL A 170 -0.06 -7.91 -8.07
N TRP A 171 1.15 -7.89 -8.63
CA TRP A 171 1.75 -9.06 -9.26
C TRP A 171 1.90 -10.22 -8.27
N ALA A 172 2.41 -9.95 -7.06
CA ALA A 172 2.59 -10.97 -6.03
C ALA A 172 1.24 -11.56 -5.58
N ALA A 173 0.22 -10.72 -5.42
CA ALA A 173 -1.14 -11.16 -5.09
C ALA A 173 -1.73 -12.07 -6.18
N CYS A 174 -1.61 -11.69 -7.46
CA CYS A 174 -2.08 -12.51 -8.59
C CYS A 174 -1.36 -13.87 -8.68
N ARG A 175 -0.05 -13.91 -8.39
CA ARG A 175 0.69 -15.19 -8.34
C ARG A 175 0.25 -16.06 -7.18
N GLY A 176 0.04 -15.49 -5.99
CA GLY A 176 -0.50 -16.22 -4.84
C GLY A 176 -1.89 -16.80 -5.09
N LEU A 177 -2.73 -16.07 -5.82
CA LEU A 177 -4.06 -16.52 -6.25
C LEU A 177 -4.01 -17.68 -7.26
N SER A 178 -2.94 -17.80 -8.02
CA SER A 178 -2.77 -18.80 -9.09
C SER A 178 -2.06 -20.08 -8.62
N SER A 179 -1.47 -20.07 -7.42
CA SER A 179 -0.89 -21.28 -6.84
C SER A 179 -2.01 -22.19 -6.30
N PRO A 180 -2.01 -23.49 -6.62
CA PRO A 180 -2.87 -24.46 -5.94
C PRO A 180 -2.64 -24.32 -4.44
N GLY A 181 -3.69 -24.02 -3.68
CA GLY A 181 -3.56 -23.74 -2.26
C GLY A 181 -2.93 -24.93 -1.54
N ARG A 182 -1.84 -24.69 -0.81
CA ARG A 182 -1.42 -25.53 0.34
C ARG A 182 -2.37 -25.27 1.51
N GLY A 183 -3.66 -25.54 1.31
CA GLY A 183 -4.72 -25.28 2.29
C GLY A 183 -5.58 -26.52 2.43
N GLY A 184 -5.08 -27.45 3.25
CA GLY A 184 -5.69 -28.74 3.54
C GLY A 184 -4.72 -29.65 4.30
N GLU A 185 -4.14 -29.13 5.39
CA GLU A 185 -3.61 -29.93 6.50
C GLU A 185 -4.26 -29.42 7.78
#